data_AF-A0A9E5FQT3-F1
#
_entry.id   AF-A0A9E5FQT3-F1
#
_cell.length_a   1.000
_cell.length_b   1.000
_cell.length_c   1.000
_cell.angle_alpha   90.00
_cell.angle_beta   90.00
_cell.angle_gamma   90.00
#
_symmetry.space_group_name_H-M   'P 1'
#
loop_
_entity.id
_entity.type
_entity.pdbx_description
1 polymer ?
#
loop_
_entity_poly.entity_id
_entity_poly.type
_entity_poly.pdbx_seq_one_letter_code
_entity_poly.pdbx_strand_id
1 'polypeptide(L)'
;SYLGFVLYDLFFKPQQVGHVYGIESRSDLVAQAQVLAQRLGFERMTFLNLTVAQASHSPDLPQRLDVVTALHACDTATDDALAFGLLKKARWMVLVPCCQAEVARHLNSGKALSLARTSLAELWRHPLHTREMGSHLTNVMRCLYLEACGYQVTVTELVGWEHSMKNELILARCTGQTKRASARRLRAILEEFGLQELAAVRYPLLDAAPNT
;
A
#
# COMPACT_ATOMS: atom_id res chain seq x y z
N SER A 1 6.12 -6.78 -13.62
CA SER A 1 6.78 -6.63 -12.31
C SER A 1 8.00 -7.55 -12.21
N TYR A 2 9.22 -7.00 -12.17
CA TYR A 2 10.47 -7.77 -12.00
C TYR A 2 10.48 -8.58 -10.69
N LEU A 3 9.93 -8.02 -9.61
CA LEU A 3 9.84 -8.71 -8.32
C LEU A 3 9.10 -10.05 -8.43
N GLY A 4 7.98 -10.10 -9.16
CA GLY A 4 7.21 -11.34 -9.33
C GLY A 4 8.04 -12.45 -9.95
N PHE A 5 8.87 -12.13 -10.95
CA PHE A 5 9.78 -13.07 -11.58
C PHE A 5 10.91 -13.52 -10.63
N VAL A 6 11.51 -12.58 -9.90
CA VAL A 6 12.56 -12.89 -8.92
C VAL A 6 12.04 -13.78 -7.79
N LEU A 7 10.87 -13.45 -7.24
CA LEU A 7 10.23 -14.27 -6.21
C LEU A 7 9.90 -15.66 -6.77
N TYR A 8 9.42 -15.74 -8.01
CA TYR A 8 9.15 -17.02 -8.62
C TYR A 8 10.42 -17.87 -8.74
N ASP A 9 11.47 -17.33 -9.36
CA ASP A 9 12.70 -18.08 -9.64
C ASP A 9 13.44 -18.48 -8.36
N LEU A 10 13.58 -17.56 -7.40
CA LEU A 10 14.34 -17.80 -6.17
C LEU A 10 13.58 -18.61 -5.12
N PHE A 11 12.25 -18.49 -5.06
CA PHE A 11 11.46 -19.10 -3.99
C PHE A 11 10.44 -20.12 -4.48
N PHE A 12 9.59 -19.79 -5.46
CA PHE A 12 8.49 -20.67 -5.83
C PHE A 12 8.88 -21.80 -6.78
N LYS A 13 9.86 -21.61 -7.65
CA LYS A 13 10.33 -22.60 -8.63
C LYS A 13 10.75 -23.93 -8.00
N PRO A 14 11.49 -23.99 -6.88
CA PRO A 14 11.79 -25.26 -6.21
C PRO A 14 10.60 -25.85 -5.44
N GLN A 15 9.50 -25.11 -5.25
CA GLN A 15 8.33 -25.56 -4.51
C GLN A 15 7.34 -26.27 -5.43
N GLN A 16 6.62 -27.26 -4.91
CA GLN A 16 5.54 -27.94 -5.65
C GLN A 16 4.21 -27.16 -5.63
N VAL A 17 4.09 -26.16 -4.74
CA VAL A 17 2.87 -25.35 -4.55
C VAL A 17 3.17 -23.86 -4.65
N GLY A 18 2.14 -23.05 -4.86
CA GLY A 18 2.24 -21.60 -5.03
C GLY A 18 2.01 -21.15 -6.47
N HIS A 19 1.35 -20.01 -6.61
CA HIS A 19 1.03 -19.38 -7.88
C HIS A 19 1.22 -17.88 -7.76
N VAL A 20 1.85 -17.25 -8.75
CA VAL A 20 2.11 -15.81 -8.75
C VAL A 20 1.19 -15.14 -9.76
N TYR A 21 0.36 -14.22 -9.29
CA TYR A 21 -0.47 -13.38 -10.15
C TYR A 21 0.17 -12.01 -10.31
N GLY A 22 0.42 -11.59 -11.55
CA GLY A 22 0.85 -10.25 -11.90
C GLY A 22 -0.32 -9.42 -12.43
N ILE A 23 -0.65 -8.33 -11.75
CA ILE A 23 -1.69 -7.38 -12.19
C ILE A 23 -1.02 -6.17 -12.81
N GLU A 24 -1.41 -5.83 -14.04
CA GLU A 24 -0.83 -4.72 -14.80
C GLU A 24 -1.86 -4.16 -15.79
N SER A 25 -2.09 -2.85 -15.79
CA SER A 25 -3.10 -2.23 -16.66
C SER A 25 -2.58 -2.00 -18.08
N ARG A 26 -1.26 -1.94 -18.26
CA ARG A 26 -0.61 -1.77 -19.56
C ARG A 26 -0.52 -3.07 -20.34
N SER A 27 -1.26 -3.16 -21.44
CA SER A 27 -1.35 -4.38 -22.25
C SER A 27 -0.01 -4.80 -22.87
N ASP A 28 0.84 -3.84 -23.26
CA ASP A 28 2.17 -4.09 -23.79
C ASP A 28 3.09 -4.78 -22.76
N LEU A 29 3.03 -4.34 -21.50
CA LEU A 29 3.80 -4.93 -20.41
C LEU A 29 3.29 -6.33 -20.03
N VAL A 30 1.98 -6.55 -20.08
CA VAL A 30 1.38 -7.87 -19.85
C VAL A 30 1.82 -8.85 -20.92
N ALA A 31 1.76 -8.48 -22.20
CA ALA A 31 2.18 -9.33 -23.30
C ALA A 31 3.67 -9.70 -23.18
N GLN A 32 4.53 -8.72 -22.86
CA GLN A 32 5.96 -8.97 -22.62
C GLN A 32 6.20 -9.92 -21.45
N ALA A 33 5.46 -9.75 -20.34
CA ALA A 33 5.58 -10.62 -19.18
C ALA A 33 5.12 -12.06 -19.47
N GLN A 34 4.03 -12.23 -20.23
CA GLN A 34 3.54 -13.55 -20.65
C GLN A 34 4.56 -14.27 -21.53
N VAL A 35 5.14 -13.58 -22.53
CA VAL A 35 6.22 -14.13 -23.38
C VAL A 35 7.43 -14.51 -22.53
N LEU A 36 7.82 -13.66 -21.57
CA LEU A 36 8.96 -13.95 -20.71
C LEU A 36 8.71 -15.17 -19.81
N ALA A 37 7.53 -15.29 -19.21
CA ALA A 37 7.18 -16.43 -18.38
C ALA A 37 7.15 -17.75 -19.19
N GLN A 38 6.63 -17.72 -20.41
CA GLN A 38 6.68 -18.87 -21.32
C GLN A 38 8.12 -19.26 -21.66
N ARG A 39 8.97 -18.28 -22.02
CA ARG A 39 10.39 -18.53 -22.34
C ARG A 39 11.18 -19.11 -21.16
N LEU A 40 10.83 -18.75 -19.93
CA LEU A 40 11.48 -19.23 -18.71
C LEU A 40 10.87 -20.52 -18.15
N GLY A 41 9.77 -21.02 -18.72
CA GLY A 41 9.04 -22.19 -18.21
C GLY A 41 8.35 -21.92 -16.85
N PHE A 42 7.95 -20.67 -16.59
CA PHE A 42 7.31 -20.27 -15.33
C PHE A 42 5.79 -20.48 -15.40
N GLU A 43 5.38 -21.74 -15.47
CA GLU A 43 3.98 -22.16 -15.71
C GLU A 43 2.99 -21.70 -14.64
N ARG A 44 3.44 -21.49 -13.40
CA ARG A 44 2.59 -21.03 -12.28
C ARG A 44 2.66 -19.51 -12.08
N MET A 45 2.85 -18.78 -13.17
CA MET A 45 2.71 -17.33 -13.23
C MET A 45 1.57 -16.95 -14.18
N THR A 46 0.62 -16.15 -13.71
CA THR A 46 -0.48 -15.62 -14.53
C THR A 46 -0.44 -14.10 -14.51
N PHE A 47 -0.47 -13.48 -15.69
CA PHE A 47 -0.51 -12.03 -15.83
C PHE A 47 -1.88 -11.60 -16.35
N LEU A 48 -2.53 -10.70 -15.62
CA LEU A 48 -3.87 -10.20 -15.92
C LEU A 48 -3.77 -8.73 -16.32
N ASN A 49 -4.33 -8.41 -17.49
CA ASN A 49 -4.41 -7.02 -17.96
C ASN A 49 -5.58 -6.29 -17.31
N LEU A 50 -5.40 -5.90 -16.05
CA LEU A 50 -6.42 -5.30 -15.21
C LEU A 50 -5.83 -4.15 -14.40
N THR A 51 -6.64 -3.15 -14.08
CA THR A 51 -6.33 -2.27 -12.94
C THR A 51 -6.49 -3.04 -11.64
N VAL A 52 -5.87 -2.55 -10.56
CA VAL A 52 -6.04 -3.14 -9.23
C VAL A 52 -7.51 -3.15 -8.79
N ALA A 53 -8.25 -2.08 -9.11
CA ALA A 53 -9.69 -1.98 -8.86
C ALA A 53 -10.51 -3.04 -9.63
N GLN A 54 -10.13 -3.36 -10.88
CA GLN A 54 -10.78 -4.44 -11.64
C GLN A 54 -10.40 -5.83 -11.09
N ALA A 55 -9.13 -6.02 -10.73
CA ALA A 55 -8.61 -7.27 -10.16
C ALA A 55 -9.32 -7.64 -8.85
N SER A 56 -9.69 -6.65 -8.03
CA SER A 56 -10.49 -6.84 -6.81
C SER A 56 -11.74 -7.69 -7.02
N HIS A 57 -12.38 -7.61 -8.19
CA HIS A 57 -13.62 -8.33 -8.53
C HIS A 57 -13.45 -9.37 -9.64
N SER A 58 -12.22 -9.61 -10.11
CA SER A 58 -11.98 -10.58 -11.18
C SER A 58 -12.25 -12.02 -10.71
N PRO A 59 -12.97 -12.83 -11.52
CA PRO A 59 -13.15 -14.26 -11.28
C PRO A 59 -11.87 -15.07 -11.55
N ASP A 60 -10.90 -14.51 -12.26
CA ASP A 60 -9.61 -15.15 -12.56
C ASP A 60 -8.65 -15.15 -11.37
N LEU A 61 -9.03 -14.47 -10.28
CA LEU A 61 -8.28 -14.43 -9.05
C LEU A 61 -8.98 -15.21 -7.94
N PRO A 62 -8.22 -15.92 -7.08
CA PRO A 62 -8.76 -16.52 -5.88
C PRO A 62 -9.57 -15.52 -5.04
N GLN A 63 -10.58 -16.03 -4.34
CA GLN A 63 -11.34 -15.22 -3.37
C GLN A 63 -10.45 -14.73 -2.22
N ARG A 64 -9.40 -15.48 -1.88
CA ARG A 64 -8.42 -15.14 -0.84
C ARG A 64 -7.00 -15.28 -1.38
N LEU A 65 -6.11 -14.38 -0.96
CA LEU A 65 -4.69 -14.44 -1.29
C LEU A 65 -3.85 -14.69 -0.04
N ASP A 66 -2.76 -15.42 -0.15
CA ASP A 66 -1.82 -15.58 0.96
C ASP A 66 -0.95 -14.34 1.14
N VAL A 67 -0.43 -13.79 0.04
CA VAL A 67 0.49 -12.64 0.06
C VAL A 67 0.11 -11.65 -1.04
N VAL A 68 0.04 -10.38 -0.68
CA VAL A 68 -0.03 -9.26 -1.63
C VAL A 68 1.27 -8.46 -1.54
N THR A 69 1.91 -8.22 -2.68
CA THR A 69 3.11 -7.39 -2.76
C THR A 69 2.87 -6.18 -3.64
N ALA A 70 3.38 -5.02 -3.22
CA ALA A 70 3.35 -3.79 -4.02
C ALA A 70 4.64 -3.01 -3.78
N LEU A 71 5.47 -2.93 -4.81
CA LEU A 71 6.77 -2.23 -4.74
C LEU A 71 6.77 -1.06 -5.70
N HIS A 72 7.20 0.10 -5.19
CA HIS A 72 7.23 1.36 -5.95
C HIS A 72 5.88 1.74 -6.55
N ALA A 73 4.79 1.35 -5.89
CA ALA A 73 3.46 1.78 -6.23
C ALA A 73 3.29 3.25 -5.79
N CYS A 74 3.68 4.17 -6.68
CA CYS A 74 3.68 5.61 -6.43
C CYS A 74 2.27 6.18 -6.27
N ASP A 75 2.18 7.27 -5.51
CA ASP A 75 0.95 7.99 -5.19
C ASP A 75 -0.13 7.03 -4.65
N THR A 76 -1.34 7.04 -5.22
CA THR A 76 -2.46 6.23 -4.73
C THR A 76 -2.32 4.73 -5.01
N ALA A 77 -1.35 4.30 -5.84
CA ALA A 77 -1.24 2.88 -6.22
C ALA A 77 -0.95 1.95 -5.03
N THR A 78 -0.22 2.42 -4.01
CA THR A 78 -0.05 1.64 -2.77
C THR A 78 -1.38 1.48 -2.02
N ASP A 79 -2.27 2.47 -2.09
CA ASP A 79 -3.58 2.41 -1.46
C ASP A 79 -4.54 1.49 -2.18
N ASP A 80 -4.48 1.48 -3.52
CA ASP A 80 -5.21 0.51 -4.32
C ASP A 80 -4.78 -0.92 -3.95
N ALA A 81 -3.47 -1.16 -3.80
CA ALA A 81 -2.94 -2.45 -3.38
C ALA A 81 -3.38 -2.83 -1.96
N LEU A 82 -3.44 -1.86 -1.04
CA LEU A 82 -3.93 -2.04 0.31
C LEU A 82 -5.42 -2.40 0.32
N ALA A 83 -6.25 -1.66 -0.43
CA ALA A 83 -7.68 -1.92 -0.56
C ALA A 83 -7.93 -3.32 -1.17
N PHE A 84 -7.17 -3.67 -2.21
CA PHE A 84 -7.19 -5.00 -2.82
C PHE A 84 -6.83 -6.09 -1.81
N GLY A 85 -5.75 -5.90 -1.04
CA GLY A 85 -5.34 -6.85 -0.01
C GLY A 85 -6.38 -7.03 1.09
N LEU A 86 -7.03 -5.96 1.52
CA LEU A 86 -8.11 -6.02 2.51
C LEU A 86 -9.33 -6.78 1.97
N LEU A 87 -9.75 -6.48 0.73
CA LEU A 87 -10.88 -7.14 0.08
C LEU A 87 -10.63 -8.64 -0.11
N LYS A 88 -9.44 -9.00 -0.62
CA LYS A 88 -9.02 -10.39 -0.81
C LYS A 88 -8.56 -11.06 0.49
N LYS A 89 -8.74 -10.41 1.65
CA LYS A 89 -8.40 -10.93 2.99
C LYS A 89 -7.00 -11.54 3.03
N ALA A 90 -6.03 -10.80 2.50
CA ALA A 90 -4.65 -11.27 2.35
C ALA A 90 -4.06 -11.67 3.72
N ARG A 91 -3.40 -12.83 3.81
CA ARG A 91 -2.75 -13.22 5.08
C ARG A 91 -1.55 -12.32 5.39
N TRP A 92 -0.85 -11.89 4.35
CA TRP A 92 0.27 -10.97 4.42
C TRP A 92 0.18 -9.89 3.35
N MET A 93 0.60 -8.68 3.70
CA MET A 93 0.91 -7.61 2.74
C MET A 93 2.35 -7.14 2.94
N VAL A 94 3.08 -7.01 1.84
CA VAL A 94 4.47 -6.55 1.79
C VAL A 94 4.51 -5.35 0.87
N LEU A 95 4.51 -4.15 1.46
CA LEU A 95 4.33 -2.89 0.74
C LEU A 95 5.59 -2.05 0.87
N VAL A 96 6.07 -1.55 -0.27
CA VAL A 96 7.16 -0.56 -0.33
C VAL A 96 6.59 0.70 -0.98
N PRO A 97 6.07 1.65 -0.17
CA PRO A 97 5.57 2.92 -0.68
C PRO A 97 6.73 3.79 -1.17
N CYS A 98 6.50 4.59 -2.22
CA CYS A 98 7.55 5.41 -2.82
C CYS A 98 7.35 6.92 -2.58
N CYS A 99 6.26 7.49 -3.10
CA CYS A 99 5.95 8.92 -3.02
C CYS A 99 4.45 9.10 -2.81
N GLN A 100 4.04 10.17 -2.11
CA GLN A 100 2.65 10.61 -2.07
C GLN A 100 2.55 12.10 -2.39
N ALA A 101 2.00 12.43 -3.56
CA ALA A 101 1.79 13.82 -3.94
C ALA A 101 0.48 14.37 -3.38
N GLU A 102 -0.54 13.53 -3.24
CA GLU A 102 -1.87 13.93 -2.75
C GLU A 102 -1.83 14.60 -1.37
N VAL A 103 -1.27 13.94 -0.35
CA VAL A 103 -1.24 14.49 1.00
C VAL A 103 -0.38 15.76 1.06
N ALA A 104 0.74 15.79 0.34
CA ALA A 104 1.58 16.98 0.24
C ALA A 104 0.82 18.19 -0.38
N ARG A 105 -0.09 17.96 -1.33
CA ARG A 105 -0.96 19.02 -1.88
C ARG A 105 -1.91 19.58 -0.82
N HIS A 106 -2.54 18.72 -0.03
CA HIS A 106 -3.45 19.16 1.05
C HIS A 106 -2.71 19.95 2.14
N LEU A 107 -1.51 19.50 2.53
CA LEU A 107 -0.68 20.24 3.49
C LEU A 107 -0.26 21.61 2.96
N ASN A 108 -0.04 21.75 1.65
CA ASN A 108 0.27 23.03 1.02
C ASN A 108 -0.95 23.96 0.92
N SER A 109 -2.14 23.45 0.61
CA SER A 109 -3.36 24.28 0.51
C SER A 109 -3.81 24.81 1.87
N GLY A 110 -3.65 24.03 2.94
CA GLY A 110 -3.97 24.42 4.32
C GLY A 110 -2.86 25.19 5.04
N LYS A 111 -1.72 25.43 4.40
CA LYS A 111 -0.46 25.82 5.04
C LYS A 111 -0.53 27.08 5.90
N ALA A 112 -1.21 28.12 5.44
CA ALA A 112 -1.33 29.37 6.19
C ALA A 112 -2.12 29.17 7.50
N LEU A 113 -3.18 28.34 7.46
CA LEU A 113 -3.99 28.00 8.62
C LEU A 113 -3.22 27.06 9.57
N SER A 114 -2.46 26.11 9.03
CA SER A 114 -1.63 25.19 9.83
C SER A 114 -0.48 25.89 10.55
N LEU A 115 0.23 26.82 9.89
CA LEU A 115 1.34 27.58 10.48
C LEU A 115 0.88 28.46 11.66
N ALA A 116 -0.35 28.96 11.63
CA ALA A 116 -0.93 29.73 12.73
C ALA A 116 -1.42 28.84 13.89
N ARG A 117 -1.71 27.56 13.65
CA ARG A 117 -2.34 26.66 14.63
C ARG A 117 -1.33 25.91 15.50
N THR A 118 -0.14 25.61 15.00
CA THR A 118 0.85 24.82 15.73
C THR A 118 2.28 25.09 15.25
N SER A 119 3.24 25.11 16.18
CA SER A 119 4.68 25.18 15.85
C SER A 119 5.16 23.95 15.07
N LEU A 120 4.44 22.83 15.13
CA LEU A 120 4.75 21.62 14.36
C LEU A 120 4.67 21.87 12.84
N ALA A 121 3.90 22.86 12.39
CA ALA A 121 3.76 23.18 10.98
C ALA A 121 5.06 23.65 10.31
N GLU A 122 6.06 24.07 11.10
CA GLU A 122 7.41 24.33 10.59
C GLU A 122 8.05 23.08 9.97
N LEU A 123 7.67 21.87 10.43
CA LEU A 123 8.14 20.59 9.88
C LEU A 123 7.73 20.37 8.42
N TRP A 124 6.76 21.11 7.89
CA TRP A 124 6.35 21.06 6.47
C TRP A 124 6.22 22.44 5.84
N ARG A 125 6.97 23.44 6.33
CA ARG A 125 6.95 24.82 5.81
C ARG A 125 7.63 24.97 4.45
N HIS A 126 8.65 24.19 4.14
CA HIS A 126 9.35 24.28 2.85
C HIS A 126 8.86 23.20 1.88
N PRO A 127 8.83 23.44 0.56
CA PRO A 127 8.27 22.50 -0.41
C PRO A 127 8.84 21.07 -0.31
N LEU A 128 10.15 20.94 -0.10
CA LEU A 128 10.80 19.65 0.11
C LEU A 128 10.28 18.97 1.38
N HIS A 129 10.20 19.69 2.49
CA HIS A 129 9.68 19.17 3.75
C HIS A 129 8.20 18.78 3.64
N THR A 130 7.39 19.55 2.92
CA THR A 130 5.98 19.19 2.69
C THR A 130 5.84 17.88 1.93
N ARG A 131 6.70 17.64 0.94
CA ARG A 131 6.72 16.38 0.19
C ARG A 131 7.11 15.20 1.07
N GLU A 132 8.18 15.34 1.85
CA GLU A 132 8.65 14.26 2.72
C GLU A 132 7.68 13.99 3.89
N MET A 133 7.15 15.05 4.52
CA MET A 133 6.12 14.94 5.55
C MET A 133 4.85 14.31 5.00
N GLY A 134 4.36 14.75 3.84
CA GLY A 134 3.19 14.15 3.20
C GLY A 134 3.38 12.66 2.91
N SER A 135 4.57 12.28 2.43
CA SER A 135 4.93 10.86 2.22
C SER A 135 4.91 10.06 3.53
N HIS A 136 5.57 10.55 4.58
CA HIS A 136 5.65 9.85 5.86
C HIS A 136 4.28 9.76 6.55
N LEU A 137 3.54 10.87 6.60
CA LEU A 137 2.19 10.93 7.17
C LEU A 137 1.27 9.92 6.50
N THR A 138 1.35 9.80 5.18
CA THR A 138 0.58 8.80 4.43
C THR A 138 0.88 7.37 4.89
N ASN A 139 2.15 7.04 5.10
CA ASN A 139 2.56 5.71 5.52
C ASN A 139 2.14 5.40 6.95
N VAL A 140 2.22 6.39 7.86
CA VAL A 140 1.66 6.27 9.22
C VAL A 140 0.17 6.00 9.17
N MET A 141 -0.59 6.74 8.35
CA MET A 141 -2.03 6.53 8.21
C MET A 141 -2.38 5.15 7.62
N ARG A 142 -1.61 4.68 6.62
CA ARG A 142 -1.74 3.31 6.08
C ARG A 142 -1.53 2.25 7.15
N CYS A 143 -0.53 2.42 8.02
CA CYS A 143 -0.27 1.51 9.14
C CYS A 143 -1.44 1.48 10.12
N LEU A 144 -1.90 2.65 10.58
CA LEU A 144 -3.04 2.74 11.50
C LEU A 144 -4.31 2.15 10.91
N TYR A 145 -4.53 2.32 9.60
CA TYR A 145 -5.68 1.74 8.92
C TYR A 145 -5.62 0.22 8.86
N LEU A 146 -4.46 -0.36 8.51
CA LEU A 146 -4.26 -1.81 8.53
C LEU A 146 -4.47 -2.40 9.94
N GLU A 147 -3.95 -1.73 10.96
CA GLU A 147 -4.18 -2.11 12.36
C GLU A 147 -5.65 -2.05 12.76
N ALA A 148 -6.35 -0.99 12.34
CA ALA A 148 -7.79 -0.88 12.55
C ALA A 148 -8.56 -2.02 11.85
N CYS A 149 -8.07 -2.48 10.70
CA CYS A 149 -8.62 -3.58 9.92
C CYS A 149 -8.20 -4.99 10.40
N GLY A 150 -7.49 -5.10 11.53
CA GLY A 150 -7.15 -6.40 12.11
C GLY A 150 -5.83 -7.01 11.64
N TYR A 151 -4.90 -6.17 11.19
CA TYR A 151 -3.54 -6.58 10.88
C TYR A 151 -2.57 -6.19 12.00
N GLN A 152 -1.61 -7.06 12.27
CA GLN A 152 -0.40 -6.68 12.96
C GLN A 152 0.56 -6.07 11.93
N VAL A 153 1.03 -4.86 12.20
CA VAL A 153 1.90 -4.11 11.27
C VAL A 153 3.30 -3.98 11.87
N THR A 154 4.31 -4.24 11.04
CA THR A 154 5.72 -3.97 11.30
C THR A 154 6.23 -3.04 10.20
N VAL A 155 6.92 -1.97 10.58
CA VAL A 155 7.57 -1.06 9.65
C VAL A 155 9.08 -1.18 9.85
N THR A 156 9.81 -1.42 8.77
CA THR A 156 11.26 -1.64 8.82
C THR A 156 11.93 -1.15 7.54
N GLU A 157 13.24 -1.34 7.43
CA GLU A 157 14.05 -0.94 6.28
C GLU A 157 14.01 -2.02 5.20
N LEU A 158 13.87 -1.62 3.94
CA LEU A 158 13.93 -2.54 2.79
C LEU A 158 15.36 -2.96 2.48
N VAL A 159 16.29 -2.01 2.47
CA VAL A 159 17.72 -2.14 2.15
C VAL A 159 18.54 -1.19 3.03
N GLY A 160 19.87 -1.25 2.97
CA GLY A 160 20.71 -0.23 3.59
C GLY A 160 20.42 1.18 3.03
N TRP A 161 20.60 2.20 3.86
CA TRP A 161 20.35 3.61 3.49
C TRP A 161 21.23 4.08 2.33
N GLU A 162 22.39 3.45 2.15
CA GLU A 162 23.31 3.65 1.04
C GLU A 162 22.71 3.28 -0.33
N HIS A 163 21.61 2.52 -0.34
CA HIS A 163 21.00 1.99 -1.56
C HIS A 163 19.68 2.66 -1.94
N SER A 164 18.95 3.27 -1.00
CA SER A 164 17.70 3.99 -1.31
C SER A 164 17.34 5.05 -0.27
N MET A 165 16.94 6.23 -0.76
CA MET A 165 16.35 7.28 0.10
C MET A 165 14.86 7.03 0.42
N LYS A 166 14.20 6.09 -0.28
CA LYS A 166 12.84 5.62 0.01
C LYS A 166 12.93 4.16 0.42
N ASN A 167 13.03 3.95 1.72
CA ASN A 167 13.49 2.69 2.30
C ASN A 167 12.48 2.04 3.27
N GLU A 168 11.27 2.57 3.35
CA GLU A 168 10.27 2.06 4.27
C GLU A 168 9.56 0.82 3.70
N LEU A 169 9.64 -0.29 4.42
CA LEU A 169 8.94 -1.53 4.16
C LEU A 169 7.84 -1.73 5.22
N ILE A 170 6.60 -1.77 4.76
CA ILE A 170 5.43 -2.07 5.60
C ILE A 170 5.07 -3.54 5.43
N LEU A 171 5.20 -4.30 6.51
CA LEU A 171 4.79 -5.70 6.62
C LEU A 171 3.51 -5.78 7.45
N ALA A 172 2.44 -6.32 6.88
CA ALA A 172 1.18 -6.48 7.59
C ALA A 172 0.75 -7.95 7.59
N ARG A 173 0.52 -8.51 8.78
CA ARG A 173 0.01 -9.87 8.98
C ARG A 173 -1.42 -9.83 9.47
N CYS A 174 -2.34 -10.50 8.77
CA CYS A 174 -3.73 -10.61 9.22
C CYS A 174 -3.79 -11.43 10.52
N THR A 175 -4.25 -10.81 11.61
CA THR A 175 -4.51 -11.48 12.89
C THR A 175 -6.01 -11.57 13.19
N GLY A 176 -6.84 -10.81 12.47
CA GLY A 176 -8.27 -10.65 12.73
C GLY A 176 -8.59 -9.78 13.95
N GLN A 177 -7.58 -9.32 14.69
CA GLN A 177 -7.76 -8.52 15.90
C GLN A 177 -7.77 -7.03 15.59
N THR A 178 -8.95 -6.47 15.34
CA THR A 178 -9.13 -5.04 15.02
C THR A 178 -8.73 -4.14 16.20
N LYS A 179 -7.88 -3.13 15.95
CA LYS A 179 -7.49 -2.16 16.98
C LYS A 179 -8.33 -0.88 16.89
N ARG A 180 -9.40 -0.79 17.70
CA ARG A 180 -10.24 0.43 17.80
C ARG A 180 -9.42 1.69 18.15
N ALA A 181 -8.36 1.54 18.94
CA ALA A 181 -7.45 2.64 19.25
C ALA A 181 -6.73 3.19 18.02
N SER A 182 -6.31 2.32 17.08
CA SER A 182 -5.67 2.74 15.83
C SER A 182 -6.65 3.50 14.92
N ALA A 183 -7.91 3.07 14.85
CA ALA A 183 -8.97 3.80 14.14
C ALA A 183 -9.18 5.22 14.70
N ARG A 184 -9.24 5.37 16.04
CA ARG A 184 -9.36 6.69 16.68
C ARG A 184 -8.14 7.57 16.41
N ARG A 185 -6.93 7.01 16.51
CA ARG A 185 -5.68 7.74 16.22
C ARG A 185 -5.61 8.19 14.75
N LEU A 186 -6.05 7.35 13.83
CA LEU A 186 -6.13 7.73 12.41
C LEU A 186 -7.08 8.91 12.20
N ARG A 187 -8.28 8.88 12.79
CA ARG A 187 -9.21 10.03 12.72
C ARG A 187 -8.62 11.30 13.33
N ALA A 188 -7.96 11.19 14.49
CA ALA A 188 -7.31 12.32 15.13
C ALA A 188 -6.22 12.92 14.23
N ILE A 189 -5.40 12.10 13.58
CA ILE A 189 -4.41 12.57 12.60
C ILE A 189 -5.09 13.27 11.42
N LEU A 190 -6.17 12.69 10.87
CA LEU A 190 -6.89 13.31 9.76
C LEU A 190 -7.42 14.70 10.14
N GLU A 191 -7.91 14.87 11.36
CA GLU A 191 -8.37 16.17 11.89
C GLU A 191 -7.22 17.15 12.16
N GLU A 192 -6.15 16.67 12.79
CA GLU A 192 -4.96 17.47 13.15
C GLU A 192 -4.15 17.92 11.92
N PHE A 193 -4.34 17.29 10.76
CA PHE A 193 -3.69 17.71 9.52
C PHE A 193 -4.66 18.30 8.50
N GLY A 194 -5.96 18.42 8.80
CA GLY A 194 -6.93 18.99 7.87
C GLY A 194 -7.19 18.09 6.64
N LEU A 195 -7.13 16.78 6.84
CA LEU A 195 -7.22 15.73 5.83
C LEU A 195 -8.54 14.93 5.90
N GLN A 196 -9.56 15.47 6.58
CA GLN A 196 -10.82 14.76 6.82
C GLN A 196 -11.51 14.32 5.53
N GLU A 197 -11.36 15.07 4.44
CA GLU A 197 -11.90 14.75 3.12
C GLU A 197 -11.36 13.42 2.56
N LEU A 198 -10.14 13.02 2.96
CA LEU A 198 -9.53 11.76 2.54
C LEU A 198 -10.13 10.54 3.26
N ALA A 199 -10.84 10.74 4.37
CA ALA A 199 -11.32 9.65 5.22
C ALA A 199 -12.24 8.67 4.46
N ALA A 200 -13.26 9.21 3.78
CA ALA A 200 -14.25 8.40 3.08
C ALA A 200 -13.66 7.65 1.88
N VAL A 201 -12.69 8.27 1.20
CA VAL A 201 -12.09 7.70 -0.01
C VAL A 201 -11.05 6.65 0.31
N ARG A 202 -10.16 6.91 1.28
CA ARG A 202 -9.00 6.05 1.55
C ARG A 202 -9.23 5.04 2.66
N TYR A 203 -10.13 5.34 3.58
CA TYR A 203 -10.34 4.55 4.78
C TYR A 203 -11.81 4.15 4.99
N PRO A 204 -12.50 3.63 3.95
CA PRO A 204 -13.94 3.36 4.01
C PRO A 204 -14.34 2.32 5.07
N LEU A 205 -13.39 1.48 5.53
CA LEU A 205 -13.66 0.46 6.53
C LEU A 205 -13.56 0.97 7.98
N LEU A 206 -13.21 2.24 8.19
CA LEU A 206 -13.12 2.80 9.55
C LEU A 206 -14.45 2.86 10.30
N ASP A 207 -15.57 2.98 9.57
CA ASP A 207 -16.93 3.01 10.14
C ASP A 207 -17.56 1.61 10.25
N ALA A 208 -16.94 0.58 9.66
CA ALA A 208 -17.47 -0.79 9.64
C ALA A 208 -17.13 -1.61 10.89
N ALA A 209 -16.33 -1.09 11.82
CA ALA A 209 -16.05 -1.76 13.09
C ALA A 209 -17.25 -1.60 14.03
N PRO A 210 -17.95 -2.68 14.42
CA PRO A 210 -19.21 -2.57 15.14
C PRO A 210 -19.03 -1.87 16.50
N ASN A 211 -19.90 -0.88 16.74
CA ASN A 211 -20.20 -0.30 18.04
C ASN A 211 -21.02 -1.30 18.86
N THR A 212 -20.36 -2.27 19.47
CA THR A 212 -20.90 -3.07 20.58
C THR A 212 -19.78 -3.38 21.55
#